data_AF-A0AAE0LSQ8-F1
#
_entry.id   AF-A0AAE0LSQ8-F1
#
_cell.length_a   1.000
_cell.length_b   1.000
_cell.length_c   1.000
_cell.angle_alpha   90.00
_cell.angle_beta   90.00
_cell.angle_gamma   90.00
#
_symmetry.space_group_name_H-M   'P 1'
#
loop_
_entity.id
_entity.type
_entity.pdbx_description
1 polymer ?
#
loop_
_entity_poly.entity_id
_entity_poly.type
_entity_poly.pdbx_seq_one_letter_code
_entity_poly.pdbx_strand_id
1 'polypeptide(L)' 'MAGLPHNKMAMDPALVRIGNLSSNRYKYFRWTKRTATVSFVFVIAIPGILGYLGYKNDGLWDLRGKRRGDTISER' A
#
# COMPACT_ATOMS: atom_id res chain seq x y z
N MET A 1 -18.31 -36.84 2.66
CA MET A 1 -17.26 -36.57 3.67
C MET A 1 -17.80 -37.04 5.03
N ALA A 2 -17.37 -38.21 5.50
CA ALA A 2 -17.79 -38.77 6.79
C ALA A 2 -16.77 -38.37 7.87
N GLY A 3 -17.00 -37.24 8.55
CA GLY A 3 -16.18 -36.76 9.65
C GLY A 3 -17.07 -36.38 10.84
N LEU A 4 -16.66 -36.74 12.05
CA LEU A 4 -17.35 -36.37 13.28
C LEU A 4 -17.39 -34.83 13.42
N PRO A 5 -18.54 -34.21 13.70
CA PRO A 5 -18.63 -32.76 13.85
C PRO A 5 -17.96 -32.32 15.16
N HIS A 6 -16.70 -31.89 15.07
CA HIS A 6 -15.96 -31.30 16.19
C HIS A 6 -16.09 -29.77 16.15
N ASN A 7 -17.17 -29.23 16.70
CA ASN A 7 -17.28 -27.79 16.94
C ASN A 7 -16.49 -27.42 18.20
N LYS A 8 -15.18 -27.16 18.06
CA LYS A 8 -14.27 -26.83 19.18
C LYS A 8 -14.47 -25.41 19.75
N MET A 9 -15.23 -24.56 19.08
CA MET A 9 -15.41 -23.16 19.46
C MET A 9 -16.87 -22.75 19.24
N ALA A 10 -17.45 -22.06 20.22
CA ALA A 10 -18.71 -21.34 20.04
C ALA A 10 -18.45 -20.13 19.15
N MET A 11 -18.92 -20.15 17.90
CA MET A 11 -18.80 -19.01 17.00
C MET A 11 -19.79 -17.92 17.41
N ASP A 12 -19.28 -16.82 17.94
CA ASP A 12 -20.09 -15.63 18.18
C ASP A 12 -20.57 -15.06 16.83
N PRO A 13 -21.89 -14.96 16.60
CA PRO A 13 -22.43 -14.40 15.37
C PRO A 13 -21.94 -12.98 15.07
N ALA A 14 -21.61 -12.17 16.08
CA ALA A 14 -21.10 -10.81 15.86
C ALA A 14 -19.68 -10.82 15.27
N LEU A 15 -18.78 -11.65 15.81
CA LEU A 15 -17.43 -11.83 15.27
C LEU A 15 -17.45 -12.42 13.86
N VAL A 16 -18.30 -13.42 13.61
CA VAL A 16 -18.49 -13.99 12.26
C VAL A 16 -18.97 -12.91 11.28
N ARG A 17 -19.90 -12.05 11.69
CA ARG A 17 -20.40 -10.94 10.86
C ARG A 17 -19.30 -9.93 10.55
N ILE A 18 -18.48 -9.52 11.53
CA ILE A 18 -17.37 -8.58 11.31
C ILE A 18 -16.32 -9.17 10.36
N GLY A 19 -15.98 -10.46 10.53
CA GLY A 19 -15.07 -11.17 9.63
C GLY A 19 -15.60 -11.19 8.19
N ASN A 20 -16.90 -11.48 8.04
CA ASN A 20 -17.57 -11.45 6.74
C ASN A 20 -17.62 -10.05 6.12
N LEU A 21 -17.90 -9.00 6.90
CA LEU A 21 -17.92 -7.62 6.41
C LEU A 21 -16.54 -7.15 5.95
N SER A 22 -15.48 -7.55 6.65
CA SER A 22 -14.11 -7.18 6.28
C SER A 22 -13.66 -7.90 5.01
N SER A 23 -13.93 -9.20 4.91
CA SER A 23 -13.58 -10.01 3.73
C SER A 23 -14.39 -9.62 2.49
N ASN A 24 -15.66 -9.27 2.66
CA ASN A 24 -16.55 -8.87 1.56
C ASN A 24 -16.60 -7.35 1.34
N ARG A 25 -15.69 -6.56 1.94
CA ARG A 25 -15.72 -5.09 1.89
C ARG A 25 -15.73 -4.55 0.46
N TYR A 26 -15.04 -5.22 -0.46
CA TYR A 26 -14.99 -4.86 -1.87
C TYR A 26 -16.35 -4.93 -2.56
N LYS A 27 -17.26 -5.83 -2.13
CA LYS A 27 -18.61 -5.96 -2.70
C LYS A 27 -19.49 -4.75 -2.39
N TYR A 28 -19.25 -4.11 -1.26
CA TYR A 28 -20.02 -2.95 -0.78
C TYR A 28 -19.31 -1.61 -1.05
N PHE A 29 -18.19 -1.64 -1.77
CA PHE A 29 -17.43 -0.44 -2.09
C PHE A 29 -18.23 0.50 -2.99
N ARG A 30 -18.07 1.81 -2.77
CA ARG A 30 -18.67 2.85 -3.60
C ARG A 30 -17.66 3.96 -3.88
N TRP A 31 -17.66 4.45 -5.11
CA TRP A 31 -16.93 5.66 -5.45
C TRP A 31 -17.65 6.87 -4.86
N THR A 32 -16.97 7.53 -3.94
CA THR A 32 -17.35 8.80 -3.33
C THR A 32 -16.21 9.77 -3.55
N LYS A 33 -16.44 11.07 -3.37
CA LYS A 33 -15.36 12.07 -3.49
C LYS A 33 -14.15 11.69 -2.62
N ARG A 34 -14.39 11.24 -1.38
CA ARG A 34 -13.34 10.79 -0.45
C ARG A 34 -12.59 9.56 -0.97
N THR A 35 -13.29 8.48 -1.32
CA THR A 35 -12.62 7.24 -1.75
C THR A 35 -11.89 7.40 -3.08
N ALA A 36 -12.44 8.21 -4.00
CA ALA A 36 -11.77 8.58 -5.25
C ALA A 36 -10.46 9.33 -4.99
N THR A 37 -10.47 10.35 -4.13
CA THR A 37 -9.26 11.10 -3.78
C THR A 37 -8.20 10.22 -3.14
N VAL A 38 -8.59 9.37 -2.17
CA VAL A 38 -7.64 8.48 -1.51
C VAL A 38 -7.02 7.51 -2.52
N SER A 39 -7.83 6.86 -3.36
CA SER A 39 -7.32 5.96 -4.39
C SER A 39 -6.37 6.68 -5.36
N PHE A 40 -6.73 7.87 -5.83
CA PHE A 40 -5.87 8.66 -6.72
C PHE A 40 -4.52 8.99 -6.08
N VAL A 41 -4.52 9.46 -4.83
CA VAL A 41 -3.28 9.84 -4.13
C VAL A 41 -2.34 8.65 -3.99
N PHE A 42 -2.84 7.51 -3.52
CA PHE A 42 -1.98 6.36 -3.22
C PHE A 42 -1.61 5.52 -4.44
N VAL A 43 -2.47 5.45 -5.45
CA VAL A 43 -2.21 4.64 -6.66
C VAL A 43 -1.45 5.44 -7.72
N ILE A 44 -1.67 6.75 -7.82
CA ILE A 44 -1.12 7.58 -8.90
C ILE A 44 -0.16 8.63 -8.35
N ALA A 45 -0.60 9.50 -7.45
CA ALA A 45 0.21 10.65 -7.06
C ALA A 45 1.52 10.25 -6.36
N ILE A 46 1.45 9.38 -5.35
CA ILE A 46 2.64 8.95 -4.59
C ILE A 46 3.60 8.16 -5.49
N PRO A 47 3.18 7.09 -6.20
CA PRO A 47 4.09 6.38 -7.09
C PRO A 47 4.63 7.26 -8.23
N GLY A 48 3.82 8.18 -8.76
CA GLY A 48 4.24 9.12 -9.80
C GLY A 48 5.33 10.08 -9.33
N ILE A 49 5.17 10.67 -8.14
CA ILE A 49 6.19 11.56 -7.54
C ILE A 49 7.47 10.78 -7.23
N LEU A 50 7.35 9.62 -6.60
CA LEU A 50 8.50 8.77 -6.26
C LEU A 50 9.23 8.30 -7.52
N GLY A 51 8.50 7.87 -8.55
CA GLY A 51 9.08 7.49 -9.83
C GLY A 51 9.82 8.66 -10.48
N TYR A 52 9.20 9.84 -10.56
CA TYR A 52 9.83 11.03 -11.12
C TYR A 52 11.13 11.41 -10.38
N LEU A 53 11.07 11.46 -9.04
CA LEU A 53 12.25 11.77 -8.23
C LEU A 53 13.32 10.69 -8.35
N GLY A 54 12.92 9.42 -8.40
CA GLY A 54 13.81 8.28 -8.63
C GLY A 54 14.56 8.44 -9.94
N TYR A 55 13.85 8.54 -11.06
CA TYR A 55 14.48 8.69 -12.38
C TYR A 55 15.31 9.96 -12.54
N LYS A 56 14.96 11.04 -11.85
CA LYS A 56 15.73 12.29 -11.90
C LYS A 56 17.03 12.22 -11.10
N ASN A 57 17.01 11.53 -9.95
CA ASN A 57 18.16 11.42 -9.06
C ASN A 57 19.00 10.16 -9.29
N ASP A 58 18.52 9.24 -10.14
CA ASP A 58 19.25 8.03 -10.49
C ASP A 58 20.60 8.39 -11.14
N GLY A 59 21.67 7.85 -10.58
CA GLY A 59 23.05 8.17 -10.99
C GLY A 59 23.48 9.63 -10.79
N LEU A 60 22.68 10.49 -10.14
CA LEU A 60 23.02 11.91 -10.01
C LEU A 60 24.12 12.15 -8.96
N TRP A 61 24.15 11.33 -7.91
CA TRP A 61 24.97 11.58 -6.72
C TRP A 61 26.08 10.54 -6.59
N ASP A 62 27.34 10.95 -6.74
CA ASP A 62 28.52 10.13 -6.40
C ASP A 62 29.29 10.74 -5.23
N LEU A 63 29.26 10.02 -4.12
CA LEU A 63 29.89 10.41 -2.86
C LEU A 63 31.25 9.71 -2.65
N ARG A 64 31.67 8.85 -3.58
CA ARG A 64 32.86 8.02 -3.39
C ARG A 64 34.13 8.88 -3.45
N GLY A 65 34.78 9.03 -2.30
CA GLY A 65 36.07 9.70 -2.19
C GLY A 65 36.04 11.23 -2.31
N LYS A 66 34.85 11.85 -2.31
CA LYS A 66 34.67 13.31 -2.38
C LYS A 66 35.17 14.01 -1.11
N ARG A 67 35.80 15.18 -1.26
CA ARG A 67 36.34 16.03 -0.17
C ARG A 67 35.55 17.33 -0.04
N ARG A 68 35.86 18.13 0.99
CA ARG A 68 35.22 19.44 1.22
C ARG A 68 35.48 20.37 0.02
N GLY A 69 34.41 20.81 -0.63
CA GLY A 69 34.46 21.69 -1.81
C GLY A 69 34.31 20.97 -3.15
N ASP A 70 34.35 19.64 -3.18
CA ASP A 70 34.18 18.87 -4.42
C ASP A 70 32.70 18.78 -4.84
N THR A 71 32.47 18.81 -6.15
CA THR A 71 31.12 18.60 -6.72
C THR A 71 30.69 17.15 -6.56
N ILE A 72 29.49 16.96 -6.01
CA ILE A 72 28.89 15.64 -5.73
C ILE A 72 27.95 15.20 -6.87
N SER A 73 27.42 16.15 -7.64
CA SER A 73 26.58 15.89 -8.81
C SER A 73 27.41 15.37 -9.98
N GLU A 74 26.96 14.30 -10.64
CA GLU A 74 27.54 13.80 -11.90
C GLU A 74 27.06 14.57 -13.15
N ARG A 75 25.95 15.32 -13.04
CA ARG A 75 25.40 16.20 -14.09
C ARG A 75 25.50 17.68 -13.75
#